data_AF-A0A9D2I7Q2-F1
#
_entry.id   AF-A0A9D2I7Q2-F1
#
_cell.length_a   1.000
_cell.length_b   1.000
_cell.length_c   1.000
_cell.angle_alpha   90.00
_cell.angle_beta   90.00
_cell.angle_gamma   90.00
#
_symmetry.space_group_name_H-M   'P 1'
#
loop_
_entity.id
_entity.type
_entity.pdbx_description
1 polymer ?
#
loop_
_entity_poly.entity_id
_entity_poly.type
_entity_poly.pdbx_seq_one_letter_code
_entity_poly.pdbx_strand_id
1 'polypeptide(L)'
;YREHPDWCLHVKGRESAPIYGRVVLDLSRPEVCEYIIGSVGRQIEEVGLTYIKWDCNRYFTETADQMQAHRYMLGFYHVLKTLTTKYPDVLFEGCSGGGGRFDAGMLRYMPQTWTSDMTKPEERLYIQHGTSYGYPVVSMASHIGQIEVGKTTKNPYLEFSALAAMGGNLGLEMDLSLLSETEKAQVKGYVETYKKLRHIICQGDFYRLESPFDGPYTTWEYVSRDRSEAVLLAFQTRNGKNGEQHMVWLEGLDEKKRYQWNGRIYTGQELMKAGIFIGQSNHQYDAKLMYFR
;
A
#
# COMPACT_ATOMS: atom_id res chain seq x y z
N TYR A 1 26.91 -19.30 3.66
CA TYR A 1 26.69 -20.63 3.06
C TYR A 1 27.97 -21.44 2.94
N ARG A 2 29.04 -20.97 2.26
CA ARG A 2 30.31 -21.73 2.22
C ARG A 2 30.95 -21.92 3.61
N GLU A 3 30.96 -20.86 4.42
CA GLU A 3 31.52 -20.88 5.78
C GLU A 3 30.58 -21.53 6.80
N HIS A 4 29.28 -21.25 6.66
CA HIS A 4 28.23 -21.77 7.54
C HIS A 4 27.07 -22.35 6.70
N PRO A 5 27.21 -23.58 6.17
CA PRO A 5 26.14 -24.25 5.46
C PRO A 5 25.04 -24.73 6.42
N ASP A 6 25.40 -24.99 7.68
CA ASP A 6 24.52 -25.46 8.75
C ASP A 6 23.54 -24.39 9.27
N TRP A 7 23.77 -23.11 8.96
CA TRP A 7 22.91 -22.00 9.35
C TRP A 7 21.57 -21.95 8.62
N CYS A 8 21.33 -22.83 7.65
CA CYS A 8 20.06 -22.90 6.94
C CYS A 8 19.11 -23.90 7.61
N LEU A 9 17.80 -23.67 7.51
CA LEU A 9 16.79 -24.68 7.84
C LEU A 9 17.05 -25.93 7.00
N HIS A 10 17.18 -27.06 7.68
CA HIS A 10 17.40 -28.36 7.06
C HIS A 10 16.85 -29.47 7.96
N VAL A 11 16.51 -30.59 7.34
CA VAL A 11 16.13 -31.82 8.05
C VAL A 11 17.27 -32.82 7.91
N LYS A 12 17.80 -33.29 9.03
CA LYS A 12 18.91 -34.27 9.04
C LYS A 12 18.55 -35.49 8.19
N GLY A 13 19.45 -35.85 7.26
CA GLY A 13 19.26 -36.98 6.36
C GLY A 13 18.35 -36.71 5.16
N ARG A 14 17.94 -35.45 4.93
CA ARG A 14 17.27 -35.03 3.71
C ARG A 14 18.10 -33.99 2.99
N GLU A 15 18.12 -34.07 1.66
CA GLU A 15 18.71 -33.04 0.83
C GLU A 15 17.79 -31.82 0.81
N SER A 16 18.32 -30.65 1.19
CA SER A 16 17.59 -29.39 1.09
C SER A 16 17.61 -28.92 -0.37
N ALA A 17 16.44 -28.82 -1.00
CA ALA A 17 16.32 -28.29 -2.35
C ALA A 17 16.21 -26.75 -2.33
N PRO A 18 17.14 -26.01 -2.95
CA PRO A 18 16.99 -24.58 -3.11
C PRO A 18 15.75 -24.27 -3.97
N ILE A 19 14.91 -23.34 -3.51
CA ILE A 19 13.80 -22.80 -4.33
C ILE A 19 14.32 -21.51 -4.96
N TYR A 20 14.35 -21.46 -6.30
CA TYR A 20 14.96 -20.36 -7.07
C TYR A 20 16.40 -20.04 -6.64
N GLY A 21 17.18 -21.05 -6.28
CA GLY A 21 18.57 -20.89 -5.82
C GLY A 21 18.73 -20.27 -4.43
N ARG A 22 17.65 -20.13 -3.65
CA ARG A 22 17.65 -19.54 -2.30
C ARG A 22 17.43 -20.62 -1.25
N VAL A 23 17.84 -20.36 -0.01
CA VAL A 23 17.58 -21.16 1.20
C VAL A 23 17.10 -20.25 2.32
N VAL A 24 16.49 -20.82 3.37
CA VAL A 24 16.02 -20.06 4.53
C VAL A 24 17.03 -20.20 5.66
N LEU A 25 17.52 -19.09 6.20
CA LEU A 25 18.38 -19.09 7.40
C LEU A 25 17.59 -19.57 8.62
N ASP A 26 18.17 -20.36 9.51
CA ASP A 26 17.53 -20.82 10.73
C ASP A 26 17.59 -19.74 11.82
N LEU A 27 16.57 -18.88 11.84
CA LEU A 27 16.43 -17.83 12.86
C LEU A 27 16.03 -18.38 14.23
N SER A 28 15.87 -19.70 14.42
CA SER A 28 15.75 -20.25 15.76
C SER A 28 17.09 -20.26 16.52
N ARG A 29 18.21 -20.01 15.81
CA ARG A 29 19.57 -19.99 16.34
C ARG A 29 20.03 -18.56 16.69
N PRO A 30 20.43 -18.28 17.94
CA PRO A 30 20.87 -16.94 18.35
C PRO A 30 22.03 -16.39 17.51
N GLU A 31 23.02 -17.21 17.19
CA GLU A 31 24.19 -16.78 16.40
C GLU A 31 23.83 -16.32 14.98
N VAL A 32 22.79 -16.89 14.38
CA VAL A 32 22.29 -16.48 13.07
C VAL A 32 21.57 -15.14 13.19
N CYS A 33 20.78 -14.94 14.26
CA CYS A 33 20.12 -13.68 14.54
C CYS A 33 21.13 -12.55 14.76
N GLU A 34 22.14 -12.77 15.61
CA GLU A 34 23.21 -11.79 15.90
C GLU A 34 23.99 -11.41 14.64
N TYR A 35 24.28 -12.39 13.77
CA TYR A 35 24.93 -12.11 12.50
C TYR A 35 24.08 -11.18 11.62
N ILE A 36 22.77 -11.39 11.53
CA ILE A 36 21.86 -10.54 10.75
C ILE A 36 21.77 -9.15 11.37
N ILE A 37 21.57 -9.06 12.69
CA ILE A 37 21.50 -7.79 13.43
C ILE A 37 22.78 -6.98 13.18
N GLY A 38 23.95 -7.59 13.36
CA GLY A 38 25.23 -6.94 13.14
C GLY A 38 25.43 -6.54 11.67
N SER A 39 25.04 -7.39 10.71
CA SER A 39 25.25 -7.12 9.29
C SER A 39 24.35 -6.00 8.76
N VAL A 40 23.06 -6.02 9.09
CA VAL A 40 22.13 -4.95 8.72
C VAL A 40 22.49 -3.66 9.47
N GLY A 41 22.82 -3.76 10.76
CA GLY A 41 23.23 -2.60 11.57
C GLY A 41 24.46 -1.90 11.02
N ARG A 42 25.49 -2.65 10.61
CA ARG A 42 26.67 -2.07 9.93
C ARG A 42 26.29 -1.31 8.66
N GLN A 43 25.40 -1.86 7.82
CA GLN A 43 24.96 -1.16 6.61
C GLN A 43 24.19 0.12 6.92
N ILE A 44 23.36 0.12 7.97
CA ILE A 44 22.68 1.34 8.42
C ILE A 44 23.70 2.40 8.85
N GLU A 45 24.70 2.03 9.65
CA GLU A 45 25.71 2.94 10.21
C GLU A 45 26.69 3.46 9.15
N GLU A 46 27.19 2.59 8.27
CA GLU A 46 28.21 2.93 7.26
C GLU A 46 27.63 3.77 6.12
N VAL A 47 26.39 3.49 5.69
CA VAL A 47 25.76 4.16 4.54
C VAL A 47 24.84 5.31 4.98
N GLY A 48 24.36 5.31 6.22
CA GLY A 48 23.36 6.26 6.70
C GLY A 48 21.96 5.99 6.13
N LEU A 49 21.57 4.71 6.08
CA LEU A 49 20.25 4.30 5.57
C LEU A 49 19.14 4.89 6.43
N THR A 50 18.12 5.48 5.80
CA THR A 50 16.93 6.02 6.47
C THR A 50 15.64 5.28 6.10
N TYR A 51 15.73 4.35 5.15
CA TYR A 51 14.63 3.51 4.69
C TYR A 51 15.12 2.11 4.33
N ILE A 52 14.39 1.07 4.74
CA ILE A 52 14.69 -0.33 4.41
C ILE A 52 13.39 -1.06 4.06
N LYS A 53 13.30 -1.57 2.83
CA LYS A 53 12.28 -2.57 2.44
C LYS A 53 12.80 -3.97 2.79
N TRP A 54 12.21 -4.62 3.79
CA TRP A 54 12.60 -5.94 4.26
C TRP A 54 11.72 -7.03 3.64
N ASP A 55 12.29 -7.75 2.67
CA ASP A 55 11.56 -8.75 1.89
C ASP A 55 11.77 -10.20 2.37
N CYS A 56 10.82 -11.07 2.05
CA CYS A 56 10.91 -12.52 2.20
C CYS A 56 10.18 -13.24 1.05
N ASN A 57 10.96 -13.78 0.13
CA ASN A 57 10.45 -14.30 -1.15
C ASN A 57 10.25 -15.82 -1.18
N ARG A 58 10.18 -16.49 -0.03
CA ARG A 58 9.82 -17.91 0.04
C ARG A 58 9.22 -18.30 1.37
N TYR A 59 8.41 -19.36 1.33
CA TYR A 59 7.87 -20.05 2.50
C TYR A 59 8.85 -21.12 3.03
N PHE A 60 8.57 -21.62 4.23
CA PHE A 60 9.30 -22.73 4.85
C PHE A 60 8.99 -24.05 4.15
N THR A 61 10.02 -24.85 3.88
CA THR A 61 9.85 -26.21 3.33
C THR A 61 10.63 -27.26 4.14
N GLU A 62 11.72 -26.89 4.81
CA GLU A 62 12.62 -27.80 5.54
C GLU A 62 12.57 -27.64 7.06
N THR A 63 11.41 -27.33 7.65
CA THR A 63 11.27 -27.30 9.13
C THR A 63 11.14 -28.71 9.69
N ALA A 64 11.89 -29.04 10.74
CA ALA A 64 11.83 -30.33 11.42
C ALA A 64 10.48 -30.56 12.12
N ASP A 65 9.89 -29.51 12.70
CA ASP A 65 8.58 -29.53 13.35
C ASP A 65 7.95 -28.11 13.41
N GLN A 66 6.69 -28.04 13.87
CA GLN A 66 5.98 -26.77 14.06
C GLN A 66 6.64 -25.86 15.12
N MET A 67 7.34 -26.44 16.10
CA MET A 67 8.01 -25.67 17.14
C MET A 67 9.24 -24.95 16.59
N GLN A 68 9.95 -25.52 15.60
CA GLN A 68 11.04 -24.85 14.91
C GLN A 68 10.52 -23.66 14.10
N ALA A 69 9.39 -23.81 13.40
CA ALA A 69 8.75 -22.69 12.71
C ALA A 69 8.37 -21.56 13.69
N HIS A 70 7.85 -21.91 14.87
CA HIS A 70 7.55 -20.92 15.91
C HIS A 70 8.82 -20.25 16.45
N ARG A 71 9.87 -21.02 16.78
CA ARG A 71 11.15 -20.47 17.24
C ARG A 71 11.82 -19.58 16.20
N TYR A 72 11.73 -19.94 14.91
CA TYR A 72 12.15 -19.08 13.82
C TYR A 72 11.45 -17.72 13.89
N MET A 73 10.12 -17.71 14.08
CA MET A 73 9.38 -16.45 14.16
C MET A 73 9.76 -15.63 15.40
N LEU A 74 10.03 -16.27 16.54
CA LEU A 74 10.53 -15.59 17.73
C LEU A 74 11.90 -14.95 17.48
N GLY A 75 12.83 -15.65 16.82
CA GLY A 75 14.12 -15.08 16.45
C GLY A 75 14.00 -13.98 15.40
N PHE A 76 13.10 -14.12 14.43
CA PHE A 76 12.80 -13.06 13.47
C PHE A 76 12.28 -11.80 14.18
N TYR A 77 11.32 -11.94 15.09
CA TYR A 77 10.85 -10.80 15.89
C TYR A 77 11.94 -10.22 16.81
N HIS A 78 12.86 -11.04 17.32
CA HIS A 78 14.02 -10.55 18.05
C HIS A 78 14.91 -9.66 17.15
N VAL A 79 15.23 -10.12 15.94
CA VAL A 79 15.99 -9.32 14.95
C VAL A 79 15.28 -8.00 14.65
N LEU A 80 13.98 -8.05 14.33
CA LEU A 80 13.20 -6.84 14.02
C LEU A 80 13.14 -5.88 15.19
N LYS A 81 12.85 -6.38 16.40
CA LYS A 81 12.79 -5.56 17.62
C LYS A 81 14.13 -4.88 17.88
N THR A 82 15.23 -5.62 17.80
CA THR A 82 16.57 -5.07 18.07
C THR A 82 16.92 -3.97 17.07
N LEU A 83 16.72 -4.20 15.77
CA LEU A 83 17.03 -3.22 14.72
C LEU A 83 16.14 -1.98 14.82
N THR A 84 14.82 -2.15 14.93
CA THR A 84 13.87 -1.02 15.00
C THR A 84 13.99 -0.21 16.28
N THR A 85 14.43 -0.83 17.39
CA THR A 85 14.72 -0.11 18.64
C THR A 85 16.05 0.64 18.56
N LYS A 86 17.09 0.04 17.97
CA LYS A 86 18.41 0.65 17.86
C LYS A 86 18.43 1.80 16.84
N TYR A 87 17.64 1.69 15.77
CA TYR A 87 17.58 2.65 14.67
C TYR A 87 16.16 3.20 14.48
N PRO A 88 15.65 4.01 15.43
CA PRO A 88 14.27 4.49 15.41
C PRO A 88 13.97 5.46 14.25
N ASP A 89 15.00 6.10 13.69
CA ASP A 89 14.88 7.04 12.58
C ASP A 89 14.87 6.35 11.20
N VAL A 90 15.02 5.02 11.16
CA VAL A 90 14.92 4.22 9.93
C VAL A 90 13.48 3.77 9.73
N LEU A 91 12.89 4.14 8.60
CA LEU A 91 11.59 3.64 8.19
C LEU A 91 11.72 2.23 7.60
N PHE A 92 11.21 1.23 8.32
CA PHE A 92 11.14 -0.14 7.83
C PHE A 92 9.81 -0.41 7.12
N GLU A 93 9.87 -0.93 5.90
CA GLU A 93 8.73 -1.42 5.14
C GLU A 93 8.78 -2.95 5.05
N GLY A 94 7.70 -3.62 5.45
CA GLY A 94 7.58 -5.07 5.33
C GLY A 94 7.32 -5.50 3.89
N CYS A 95 7.86 -6.64 3.49
CA CYS A 95 7.55 -7.28 2.22
C CYS A 95 7.71 -8.80 2.33
N SER A 96 6.91 -9.52 1.56
CA SER A 96 6.98 -10.95 1.42
C SER A 96 6.41 -11.36 0.06
N GLY A 97 7.09 -10.98 -1.03
CA GLY A 97 6.50 -11.04 -2.38
C GLY A 97 5.18 -10.27 -2.46
N GLY A 98 5.21 -9.00 -2.02
CA GLY A 98 4.01 -8.25 -1.66
C GLY A 98 3.54 -8.53 -0.24
N GLY A 99 2.22 -8.62 -0.05
CA GLY A 99 1.56 -8.71 1.25
C GLY A 99 1.55 -10.10 1.90
N GLY A 100 2.47 -11.01 1.54
CA GLY A 100 2.50 -12.38 2.08
C GLY A 100 2.67 -12.48 3.61
N ARG A 101 3.08 -11.38 4.25
CA ARG A 101 3.13 -11.17 5.71
C ARG A 101 2.57 -9.81 6.10
N PHE A 102 1.43 -9.43 5.51
CA PHE A 102 0.69 -8.24 5.91
C PHE A 102 -0.17 -8.60 7.13
N ASP A 103 0.40 -8.46 8.31
CA ASP A 103 -0.26 -8.76 9.58
C ASP A 103 0.13 -7.80 10.71
N ALA A 104 -0.70 -7.76 11.76
CA ALA A 104 -0.50 -6.87 12.90
C ALA A 104 0.80 -7.15 13.67
N GLY A 105 1.30 -8.39 13.63
CA GLY A 105 2.58 -8.77 14.23
C GLY A 105 3.75 -8.09 13.53
N MET A 106 3.71 -8.01 12.20
CA MET A 106 4.68 -7.26 11.39
C MET A 106 4.53 -5.75 11.58
N LEU A 107 3.30 -5.22 11.61
CA LEU A 107 3.04 -3.78 11.77
C LEU A 107 3.56 -3.21 13.09
N ARG A 108 3.78 -4.05 14.11
CA ARG A 108 4.43 -3.65 15.37
C ARG A 108 5.86 -3.12 15.17
N TYR A 109 6.54 -3.58 14.12
CA TYR A 109 7.95 -3.29 13.84
C TYR A 109 8.13 -2.47 12.56
N MET A 110 7.24 -2.64 11.59
CA MET A 110 7.32 -1.98 10.28
C MET A 110 5.99 -1.27 10.03
N PRO A 111 5.91 0.06 10.13
CA PRO A 111 4.62 0.77 10.12
C PRO A 111 3.91 0.73 8.75
N GLN A 112 4.58 0.25 7.70
CA GLN A 112 4.01 0.04 6.38
C GLN A 112 4.52 -1.26 5.77
N THR A 113 3.73 -1.82 4.85
CA THR A 113 4.01 -3.06 4.15
C THR A 113 3.74 -2.87 2.66
N TRP A 114 4.62 -3.41 1.83
CA TRP A 114 4.40 -3.57 0.40
C TRP A 114 3.17 -4.44 0.17
N THR A 115 2.07 -3.81 -0.22
CA THR A 115 0.76 -4.44 -0.14
C THR A 115 0.61 -5.61 -1.13
N SER A 116 1.17 -5.48 -2.33
CA SER A 116 1.14 -6.52 -3.38
C SER A 116 2.13 -6.19 -4.49
N ASP A 117 2.76 -7.22 -5.07
CA ASP A 117 3.55 -7.09 -6.31
C ASP A 117 2.65 -6.83 -7.54
N MET A 118 1.34 -7.05 -7.43
CA MET A 118 0.37 -6.65 -8.45
C MET A 118 0.08 -5.15 -8.35
N THR A 119 0.75 -4.36 -9.19
CA THR A 119 0.60 -2.89 -9.22
C THR A 119 -0.38 -2.37 -10.27
N LYS A 120 -1.08 -3.26 -11.00
CA LYS A 120 -2.17 -2.86 -11.89
C LYS A 120 -3.31 -2.21 -11.10
N PRO A 121 -3.73 -0.99 -11.44
CA PRO A 121 -4.64 -0.24 -10.60
C PRO A 121 -6.02 -0.89 -10.45
N GLU A 122 -6.55 -1.54 -11.48
CA GLU A 122 -7.83 -2.24 -11.41
C GLU A 122 -7.83 -3.41 -10.42
N GLU A 123 -6.70 -4.13 -10.31
CA GLU A 123 -6.51 -5.20 -9.32
C GLU A 123 -6.24 -4.62 -7.93
N ARG A 124 -5.50 -3.49 -7.86
CA ARG A 124 -5.22 -2.78 -6.60
C ARG A 124 -6.49 -2.33 -5.90
N LEU A 125 -7.56 -2.00 -6.63
CA LEU A 125 -8.84 -1.66 -6.01
C LEU A 125 -9.35 -2.79 -5.11
N TYR A 126 -9.39 -4.03 -5.60
CA TYR A 126 -9.80 -5.20 -4.81
C TYR A 126 -8.86 -5.46 -3.64
N ILE A 127 -7.54 -5.41 -3.90
CA ILE A 127 -6.52 -5.71 -2.90
C ILE A 127 -6.55 -4.68 -1.76
N GLN A 128 -6.56 -3.39 -2.07
CA GLN A 128 -6.61 -2.31 -1.09
C GLN A 128 -7.94 -2.32 -0.33
N HIS A 129 -9.06 -2.53 -1.05
CA HIS A 129 -10.37 -2.62 -0.41
C HIS A 129 -10.42 -3.77 0.59
N GLY A 130 -9.95 -4.96 0.22
CA GLY A 130 -9.86 -6.12 1.13
C GLY A 130 -8.91 -5.88 2.30
N THR A 131 -7.70 -5.38 2.05
CA THR A 131 -6.69 -5.10 3.08
C THR A 131 -7.21 -4.09 4.11
N SER A 132 -7.97 -3.09 3.67
CA SER A 132 -8.50 -2.03 4.54
C SER A 132 -9.52 -2.51 5.59
N TYR A 133 -10.02 -3.76 5.51
CA TYR A 133 -10.86 -4.33 6.56
C TYR A 133 -10.08 -4.66 7.84
N GLY A 134 -8.81 -5.06 7.70
CA GLY A 134 -7.96 -5.45 8.82
C GLY A 134 -6.91 -4.43 9.21
N TYR A 135 -6.55 -3.52 8.29
CA TYR A 135 -5.36 -2.68 8.42
C TYR A 135 -5.62 -1.22 8.01
N PRO A 136 -4.94 -0.25 8.64
CA PRO A 136 -5.09 1.15 8.28
C PRO A 136 -4.47 1.43 6.91
N VAL A 137 -5.11 2.30 6.13
CA VAL A 137 -4.67 2.72 4.79
C VAL A 137 -3.22 3.20 4.70
N VAL A 138 -2.74 3.90 5.72
CA VAL A 138 -1.35 4.39 5.79
C VAL A 138 -0.32 3.26 5.82
N SER A 139 -0.70 2.06 6.26
CA SER A 139 0.19 0.90 6.27
C SER A 139 0.29 0.21 4.90
N MET A 140 -0.57 0.56 3.94
CA MET A 140 -0.60 -0.03 2.61
C MET A 140 0.29 0.75 1.64
N ALA A 141 1.56 0.35 1.47
CA ALA A 141 2.37 0.92 0.40
C ALA A 141 1.74 0.62 -0.98
N SER A 142 1.61 1.65 -1.80
CA SER A 142 0.90 1.62 -3.09
C SER A 142 1.58 2.49 -4.11
N HIS A 143 2.19 1.88 -5.13
CA HIS A 143 2.98 2.61 -6.11
C HIS A 143 2.27 2.72 -7.45
N ILE A 144 2.50 3.84 -8.14
CA ILE A 144 2.28 3.94 -9.58
C ILE A 144 3.35 3.09 -10.25
N GLY A 145 2.94 1.98 -10.87
CA GLY A 145 3.85 0.95 -11.37
C GLY A 145 3.58 0.57 -12.82
N GLN A 146 3.03 -0.63 -13.03
CA GLN A 146 2.80 -1.25 -14.35
C GLN A 146 1.80 -0.46 -15.23
N ILE A 147 2.26 0.65 -15.82
CA ILE A 147 1.50 1.43 -16.80
C ILE A 147 2.20 1.41 -18.17
N GLU A 148 1.42 1.37 -19.25
CA GLU A 148 1.95 1.49 -20.60
C GLU A 148 2.30 2.95 -20.89
N VAL A 149 3.59 3.23 -21.08
CA VAL A 149 4.14 4.56 -21.34
C VAL A 149 4.02 4.94 -22.83
N GLY A 150 3.73 6.21 -23.13
CA GLY A 150 4.00 6.80 -24.45
C GLY A 150 2.93 6.62 -25.54
N LYS A 151 1.72 6.14 -25.23
CA LYS A 151 0.67 5.93 -26.25
C LYS A 151 -0.21 7.16 -26.55
N THR A 152 -0.34 8.13 -25.63
CA THR A 152 -1.25 9.29 -25.79
C THR A 152 -0.76 10.56 -25.07
N THR A 153 -1.28 11.73 -25.47
CA THR A 153 -0.95 13.04 -24.86
C THR A 153 -1.60 13.27 -23.49
N LYS A 154 -2.68 12.56 -23.17
CA LYS A 154 -3.25 12.47 -21.82
C LYS A 154 -3.66 11.01 -21.62
N ASN A 155 -2.88 10.27 -20.84
CA ASN A 155 -3.16 8.87 -20.54
C ASN A 155 -4.19 8.78 -19.38
N PRO A 156 -5.48 8.47 -19.64
CA PRO A 156 -6.49 8.37 -18.58
C PRO A 156 -6.16 7.26 -17.59
N TYR A 157 -5.46 6.22 -18.06
CA TYR A 157 -5.02 5.11 -17.23
C TYR A 157 -3.90 5.52 -16.25
N LEU A 158 -3.09 6.53 -16.58
CA LEU A 158 -2.13 7.10 -15.64
C LEU A 158 -2.84 7.86 -14.50
N GLU A 159 -3.90 8.62 -14.81
CA GLU A 159 -4.73 9.28 -13.79
C GLU A 159 -5.41 8.25 -12.88
N PHE A 160 -6.02 7.22 -13.48
CA PHE A 160 -6.60 6.10 -12.76
C PHE A 160 -5.58 5.40 -11.84
N SER A 161 -4.37 5.13 -12.37
CA SER A 161 -3.29 4.51 -11.59
C SER A 161 -2.79 5.38 -10.45
N ALA A 162 -2.59 6.67 -10.70
CA ALA A 162 -2.19 7.62 -9.68
C ALA A 162 -3.20 7.71 -8.54
N LEU A 163 -4.48 7.85 -8.86
CA LEU A 163 -5.52 7.94 -7.83
C LEU A 163 -5.71 6.63 -7.07
N ALA A 164 -5.60 5.47 -7.72
CA ALA A 164 -5.63 4.17 -7.03
C ALA A 164 -4.47 4.04 -6.05
N ALA A 165 -3.27 4.50 -6.44
CA ALA A 165 -2.09 4.53 -5.59
C ALA A 165 -2.20 5.53 -4.42
N MET A 166 -2.85 6.67 -4.63
CA MET A 166 -3.16 7.63 -3.55
C MET A 166 -4.13 7.08 -2.50
N GLY A 167 -4.82 5.96 -2.76
CA GLY A 167 -5.66 5.28 -1.77
C GLY A 167 -4.89 4.52 -0.67
N GLY A 168 -3.56 4.62 -0.68
CA GLY A 168 -2.68 4.11 0.37
C GLY A 168 -1.47 5.03 0.50
N ASN A 169 -0.33 4.48 0.93
CA ASN A 169 0.92 5.20 0.99
C ASN A 169 1.57 5.27 -0.40
N LEU A 170 1.41 6.41 -1.08
CA LEU A 170 1.84 6.64 -2.45
C LEU A 170 3.37 6.53 -2.62
N GLY A 171 3.78 5.81 -3.66
CA GLY A 171 5.15 5.85 -4.22
C GLY A 171 5.15 5.66 -5.74
N LEU A 172 6.34 5.54 -6.32
CA LEU A 172 6.56 5.34 -7.76
C LEU A 172 7.46 4.11 -7.96
N GLU A 173 7.06 3.20 -8.83
CA GLU A 173 7.80 1.98 -9.16
C GLU A 173 7.85 1.79 -10.67
N MET A 174 8.51 2.74 -11.33
CA MET A 174 8.65 2.77 -12.78
C MET A 174 9.93 3.49 -13.20
N ASP A 175 10.40 3.21 -14.42
CA ASP A 175 11.52 3.93 -15.00
C ASP A 175 11.05 5.30 -15.52
N LEU A 176 11.35 6.34 -14.73
CA LEU A 176 10.99 7.72 -15.04
C LEU A 176 11.68 8.27 -16.31
N SER A 177 12.77 7.63 -16.76
CA SER A 177 13.47 8.05 -17.98
C SER A 177 12.68 7.74 -19.25
N LEU A 178 11.76 6.76 -19.18
CA LEU A 178 10.92 6.35 -20.31
C LEU A 178 9.69 7.25 -20.49
N LEU A 179 9.33 8.04 -19.48
CA LEU A 179 8.18 8.94 -19.53
C LEU A 179 8.41 10.11 -20.48
N SER A 180 7.39 10.46 -21.26
CA SER A 180 7.34 11.74 -21.97
C SER A 180 7.32 12.92 -21.00
N GLU A 181 7.71 14.12 -21.46
CA GLU A 181 7.66 15.33 -20.61
C GLU A 181 6.25 15.64 -20.12
N THR A 182 5.22 15.32 -20.91
CA THR A 182 3.82 15.46 -20.50
C THR A 182 3.48 14.49 -19.37
N GLU A 183 3.85 13.21 -19.47
CA GLU A 183 3.61 12.22 -18.41
C GLU A 183 4.39 12.57 -17.12
N LYS A 184 5.64 13.03 -17.24
CA LYS A 184 6.41 13.54 -16.09
C LYS A 184 5.70 14.71 -15.40
N ALA A 185 5.16 15.65 -16.18
CA ALA A 185 4.40 16.76 -15.63
C ALA A 185 3.11 16.29 -14.91
N GLN A 186 2.42 15.28 -15.45
CA GLN A 186 1.27 14.66 -14.80
C GLN A 186 1.66 13.98 -13.48
N VAL A 187 2.69 13.11 -13.48
CA VAL A 187 3.21 12.44 -12.27
C VAL A 187 3.61 13.46 -11.20
N LYS A 188 4.29 14.54 -11.59
CA LYS A 188 4.62 15.65 -10.68
C LYS A 188 3.35 16.26 -10.05
N GLY A 189 2.33 16.54 -10.86
CA GLY A 189 1.05 17.06 -10.36
C GLY A 189 0.34 16.11 -9.40
N TYR A 190 0.39 14.81 -9.64
CA TYR A 190 -0.16 13.80 -8.72
C TYR A 190 0.60 13.77 -7.40
N VAL A 191 1.94 13.80 -7.43
CA VAL A 191 2.77 13.86 -6.20
C VAL A 191 2.47 15.14 -5.41
N GLU A 192 2.33 16.29 -6.07
CA GLU A 192 1.96 17.55 -5.41
C GLU A 192 0.56 17.49 -4.80
N THR A 193 -0.40 16.87 -5.50
CA THR A 193 -1.77 16.67 -5.00
C THR A 193 -1.76 15.77 -3.76
N TYR A 194 -1.05 14.64 -3.81
CA TYR A 194 -0.92 13.74 -2.66
C TYR A 194 -0.26 14.45 -1.47
N LYS A 195 0.79 15.25 -1.69
CA LYS A 195 1.43 16.04 -0.60
C LYS A 195 0.46 17.01 0.08
N LYS A 196 -0.51 17.58 -0.66
CA LYS A 196 -1.55 18.47 -0.11
C LYS A 196 -2.63 17.72 0.66
N LEU A 197 -2.89 16.45 0.34
CA LEU A 197 -4.00 15.67 0.88
C LEU A 197 -3.56 14.56 1.85
N ARG A 198 -2.27 14.24 1.92
CA ARG A 198 -1.74 13.12 2.71
C ARG A 198 -2.03 13.22 4.20
N HIS A 199 -2.25 14.41 4.75
CA HIS A 199 -2.65 14.54 6.15
C HIS A 199 -4.05 13.94 6.38
N ILE A 200 -4.94 14.04 5.40
CA ILE A 200 -6.27 13.43 5.43
C ILE A 200 -6.16 11.95 5.08
N ILE A 201 -5.46 11.60 4.00
CA ILE A 201 -5.35 10.20 3.54
C ILE A 201 -4.64 9.32 4.58
N CYS A 202 -3.55 9.80 5.18
CA CYS A 202 -2.74 8.99 6.10
C CYS A 202 -3.24 9.01 7.55
N GLN A 203 -3.97 10.05 7.98
CA GLN A 203 -4.31 10.24 9.41
C GLN A 203 -5.81 10.38 9.68
N GLY A 204 -6.62 10.57 8.64
CA GLY A 204 -8.06 10.68 8.72
C GLY A 204 -8.76 9.33 8.89
N ASP A 205 -10.08 9.42 9.08
CA ASP A 205 -10.98 8.27 9.13
C ASP A 205 -11.30 7.80 7.71
N PHE A 206 -11.16 6.51 7.46
CA PHE A 206 -11.36 5.90 6.15
C PHE A 206 -12.71 5.17 6.05
N TYR A 207 -13.47 5.48 5.01
CA TYR A 207 -14.78 4.91 4.72
C TYR A 207 -14.78 4.23 3.35
N ARG A 208 -15.30 3.00 3.30
CA ARG A 208 -15.58 2.28 2.05
C ARG A 208 -17.03 2.54 1.69
N LEU A 209 -17.26 3.33 0.65
CA LEU A 209 -18.61 3.70 0.22
C LEU A 209 -19.12 2.73 -0.86
N GLU A 210 -18.25 2.31 -1.77
CA GLU A 210 -18.57 1.33 -2.81
C GLU A 210 -17.47 0.28 -2.94
N SER A 211 -17.89 -0.96 -3.16
CA SER A 211 -17.01 -2.12 -3.20
C SER A 211 -16.72 -2.57 -4.63
N PRO A 212 -15.44 -2.85 -4.97
CA PRO A 212 -15.08 -3.41 -6.27
C PRO A 212 -15.71 -4.79 -6.52
N PHE A 213 -16.16 -5.48 -5.47
CA PHE A 213 -16.77 -6.80 -5.57
C PHE A 213 -18.25 -6.76 -5.99
N ASP A 214 -18.91 -5.60 -5.83
CA ASP A 214 -20.36 -5.47 -6.03
C ASP A 214 -20.73 -4.88 -7.40
N GLY A 215 -19.76 -4.31 -8.12
CA GLY A 215 -20.03 -3.65 -9.39
C GLY A 215 -18.80 -3.00 -10.02
N PRO A 216 -19.01 -2.14 -11.04
CA PRO A 216 -17.91 -1.49 -11.74
C PRO A 216 -17.32 -0.31 -10.96
N TYR A 217 -17.98 0.13 -9.88
CA TYR A 217 -17.59 1.28 -9.09
C TYR A 217 -16.83 0.87 -7.83
N THR A 218 -15.88 1.71 -7.44
CA THR A 218 -15.23 1.63 -6.14
C THR A 218 -15.06 3.04 -5.65
N THR A 219 -15.51 3.31 -4.43
CA THR A 219 -15.43 4.67 -3.89
C THR A 219 -14.97 4.60 -2.45
N TRP A 220 -13.95 5.38 -2.17
CA TRP A 220 -13.32 5.53 -0.87
C TRP A 220 -13.39 6.98 -0.43
N GLU A 221 -13.66 7.18 0.85
CA GLU A 221 -13.67 8.48 1.48
C GLU A 221 -12.67 8.53 2.64
N TYR A 222 -12.02 9.68 2.78
CA TYR A 222 -11.11 9.99 3.88
C TYR A 222 -11.58 11.28 4.52
N VAL A 223 -11.87 11.26 5.81
CA VAL A 223 -12.35 12.43 6.56
C VAL A 223 -11.30 12.83 7.59
N SER A 224 -10.91 14.11 7.59
CA SER A 224 -10.05 14.68 8.63
C SER A 224 -10.63 14.44 10.03
N ARG A 225 -9.80 14.29 11.06
CA ARG A 225 -10.24 13.93 12.42
C ARG A 225 -11.18 14.95 13.06
N ASP A 226 -11.00 16.22 12.73
CA ASP A 226 -11.90 17.30 13.17
C ASP A 226 -13.10 17.47 12.23
N ARG A 227 -13.20 16.66 11.17
CA ARG A 227 -14.23 16.66 10.14
C ARG A 227 -14.34 17.98 9.38
N SER A 228 -13.29 18.79 9.28
CA SER A 228 -13.34 20.01 8.45
C SER A 228 -13.13 19.74 6.97
N GLU A 229 -12.40 18.68 6.65
CA GLU A 229 -12.00 18.30 5.29
C GLU A 229 -12.37 16.84 4.99
N ALA A 230 -12.71 16.56 3.73
CA ALA A 230 -12.90 15.20 3.23
C ALA A 230 -12.35 15.03 1.81
N VAL A 231 -11.85 13.84 1.49
CA VAL A 231 -11.36 13.45 0.17
C VAL A 231 -12.11 12.21 -0.28
N LEU A 232 -12.73 12.30 -1.45
CA LEU A 232 -13.34 11.17 -2.15
C LEU A 232 -12.43 10.73 -3.29
N LEU A 233 -12.14 9.43 -3.37
CA LEU A 233 -11.53 8.76 -4.51
C LEU A 233 -12.57 7.80 -5.10
N ALA A 234 -13.09 8.11 -6.28
CA ALA A 234 -14.09 7.30 -6.97
C ALA A 234 -13.51 6.74 -8.26
N PHE A 235 -13.78 5.46 -8.53
CA PHE A 235 -13.22 4.70 -9.64
C PHE A 235 -14.33 3.99 -10.40
N GLN A 236 -14.18 3.90 -11.72
CA GLN A 236 -15.07 3.18 -12.61
C GLN A 236 -14.24 2.26 -13.52
N THR A 237 -14.38 0.94 -13.36
CA THR A 237 -13.57 -0.08 -14.06
C THR A 237 -14.16 -0.55 -15.39
N ARG A 238 -15.43 -0.26 -15.66
CA ARG A 238 -16.14 -0.61 -16.90
C ARG A 238 -17.01 0.54 -17.36
N ASN A 239 -17.29 0.62 -18.65
CA ASN A 239 -18.16 1.68 -19.20
C ASN A 239 -19.53 1.66 -18.51
N GLY A 240 -19.99 2.84 -18.09
CA GLY A 240 -21.33 3.04 -17.59
C GLY A 240 -22.37 2.82 -18.70
N LYS A 241 -23.61 2.52 -18.32
CA LYS A 241 -24.69 2.46 -19.31
C LYS A 241 -25.11 3.89 -19.66
N ASN A 242 -25.29 4.18 -20.95
CA ASN A 242 -25.74 5.50 -21.41
C ASN A 242 -26.98 5.98 -20.64
N GLY A 243 -26.89 7.15 -20.01
CA GLY A 243 -27.99 7.80 -19.28
C GLY A 243 -28.09 7.44 -17.79
N GLU A 244 -27.23 6.57 -17.28
CA GLU A 244 -27.21 6.22 -15.86
C GLU A 244 -26.55 7.34 -15.05
N GLN A 245 -27.23 7.78 -13.99
CA GLN A 245 -26.72 8.79 -13.08
C GLN A 245 -26.05 8.11 -11.90
N HIS A 246 -24.74 8.33 -11.71
CA HIS A 246 -24.02 7.77 -10.56
C HIS A 246 -23.98 8.75 -9.38
N MET A 247 -24.61 8.35 -8.29
CA MET A 247 -24.72 9.08 -7.02
C MET A 247 -23.91 8.35 -5.95
N VAL A 248 -23.18 9.10 -5.13
CA VAL A 248 -22.45 8.57 -3.97
C VAL A 248 -22.93 9.29 -2.72
N TRP A 249 -23.16 8.53 -1.65
CA TRP A 249 -23.50 9.06 -0.32
C TRP A 249 -22.25 9.02 0.53
N LEU A 250 -21.81 10.19 1.00
CA LEU A 250 -20.64 10.32 1.86
C LEU A 250 -20.98 9.84 3.28
N GLU A 251 -19.95 9.58 4.08
CA GLU A 251 -20.04 9.16 5.48
C GLU A 251 -19.03 9.90 6.37
N GLY A 252 -19.26 9.91 7.68
CA GLY A 252 -18.29 10.43 8.66
C GLY A 252 -18.20 11.95 8.79
N LEU A 253 -18.92 12.72 7.97
CA LEU A 253 -18.96 14.18 8.03
C LEU A 253 -19.70 14.71 9.27
N ASP A 254 -19.47 15.98 9.63
CA ASP A 254 -20.30 16.69 10.59
C ASP A 254 -21.52 17.26 9.89
N GLU A 255 -22.72 16.80 10.28
CA GLU A 255 -23.99 17.22 9.69
C GLU A 255 -24.19 18.74 9.63
N LYS A 256 -23.64 19.48 10.62
CA LYS A 256 -23.83 20.93 10.76
C LYS A 256 -22.76 21.75 10.06
N LYS A 257 -21.63 21.14 9.70
CA LYS A 257 -20.56 21.82 8.96
C LYS A 257 -20.95 22.02 7.51
N ARG A 258 -20.30 23.01 6.90
CA ARG A 258 -20.43 23.35 5.49
C ARG A 258 -19.14 22.99 4.79
N TYR A 259 -19.26 22.32 3.66
CA TYR A 259 -18.17 21.85 2.84
C TYR A 259 -18.31 22.46 1.44
N GLN A 260 -17.24 23.08 0.97
CA GLN A 260 -17.15 23.63 -0.36
C GLN A 260 -16.53 22.61 -1.31
N TRP A 261 -17.21 22.35 -2.42
CA TRP A 261 -16.67 21.59 -3.54
C TRP A 261 -17.17 22.17 -4.85
N ASN A 262 -16.26 22.32 -5.83
CA ASN A 262 -16.55 22.84 -7.16
C ASN A 262 -17.37 24.14 -7.18
N GLY A 263 -17.04 25.08 -6.28
CA GLY A 263 -17.71 26.38 -6.16
C GLY A 263 -19.09 26.35 -5.49
N ARG A 264 -19.58 25.18 -5.07
CA ARG A 264 -20.85 25.01 -4.34
C ARG A 264 -20.58 24.66 -2.89
N ILE A 265 -21.51 25.05 -2.02
CA ILE A 265 -21.46 24.76 -0.59
C ILE A 265 -22.57 23.76 -0.28
N TYR A 266 -22.19 22.71 0.44
CA TYR A 266 -23.08 21.66 0.91
C TYR A 266 -22.97 21.58 2.43
N THR A 267 -24.06 21.24 3.11
CA THR A 267 -23.97 20.78 4.49
C THR A 267 -23.49 19.33 4.53
N GLY A 268 -22.84 18.92 5.62
CA GLY A 268 -22.50 17.51 5.82
C GLY A 268 -23.75 16.62 5.77
N GLN A 269 -24.88 17.12 6.27
CA GLN A 269 -26.15 16.39 6.21
C GLN A 269 -26.63 16.16 4.77
N GLU A 270 -26.54 17.15 3.90
CA GLU A 270 -26.89 17.00 2.47
C GLU A 270 -25.99 15.95 1.79
N LEU A 271 -24.67 16.02 2.01
CA LEU A 271 -23.72 15.07 1.41
C LEU A 271 -23.97 13.62 1.85
N MET A 272 -24.34 13.41 3.12
CA MET A 272 -24.59 12.06 3.65
C MET A 272 -25.99 11.53 3.34
N LYS A 273 -27.03 12.39 3.24
CA LYS A 273 -28.43 11.94 3.06
C LYS A 273 -28.93 12.04 1.62
N ALA A 274 -28.55 13.09 0.89
CA ALA A 274 -28.94 13.28 -0.50
C ALA A 274 -27.88 12.74 -1.47
N GLY A 275 -26.63 12.61 -1.01
CA GLY A 275 -25.51 12.20 -1.84
C GLY A 275 -25.06 13.28 -2.82
N ILE A 276 -24.05 12.94 -3.61
CA ILE A 276 -23.49 13.80 -4.65
C ILE A 276 -23.42 13.06 -5.98
N PHE A 277 -23.78 13.78 -7.03
CA PHE A 277 -23.66 13.29 -8.39
C PHE A 277 -22.19 13.36 -8.82
N ILE A 278 -21.57 12.21 -9.02
CA ILE A 278 -20.18 12.13 -9.48
C ILE A 278 -20.09 11.94 -11.00
N GLY A 279 -21.20 11.55 -11.63
CA GLY A 279 -21.30 11.32 -13.08
C GLY A 279 -20.51 10.09 -13.55
N GLN A 280 -20.79 9.65 -14.77
CA GLN A 280 -20.13 8.48 -15.37
C GLN A 280 -19.18 8.90 -16.49
N SER A 281 -18.21 8.05 -16.77
CA SER A 281 -17.37 8.15 -17.95
C SER A 281 -17.78 7.12 -19.00
N ASN A 282 -17.71 7.51 -20.27
CA ASN A 282 -17.85 6.59 -21.40
C ASN A 282 -16.57 5.78 -21.66
N HIS A 283 -15.53 6.01 -20.86
CA HIS A 283 -14.25 5.33 -20.96
C HIS A 283 -14.10 4.27 -19.88
N GLN A 284 -13.39 3.18 -20.22
CA GLN A 284 -12.97 2.18 -19.26
C GLN A 284 -11.83 2.77 -18.42
N TYR A 285 -11.87 2.53 -17.10
CA TYR A 285 -10.89 3.05 -16.14
C TYR A 285 -10.92 4.57 -16.02
N ASP A 286 -12.00 5.09 -15.45
CA ASP A 286 -12.12 6.48 -15.05
C ASP A 286 -11.92 6.61 -13.53
N ALA A 287 -11.29 7.70 -13.10
CA ALA A 287 -11.10 7.99 -11.69
C ALA A 287 -11.31 9.47 -11.42
N LYS A 288 -11.87 9.78 -10.25
CA LYS A 288 -12.16 11.13 -9.80
C LYS A 288 -11.67 11.32 -8.38
N LEU A 289 -11.00 12.44 -8.16
CA LEU A 289 -10.68 12.95 -6.84
C LEU A 289 -11.55 14.16 -6.55
N MET A 290 -12.27 14.13 -5.43
CA MET A 290 -13.08 15.26 -4.96
C MET A 290 -12.60 15.65 -3.57
N TYR A 291 -12.27 16.92 -3.38
CA TYR A 291 -11.79 17.45 -2.11
C TYR A 291 -12.76 18.50 -1.59
N PHE A 292 -13.27 18.25 -0.39
CA PHE A 292 -14.27 19.02 0.34
C PHE A 292 -13.59 19.71 1.53
N ARG A 293 -13.82 21.01 1.73
CA ARG A 293 -13.23 21.81 2.81
C ARG A 293 -14.11 22.96 3.26
#